data_AF-A0A956R1H4-F1
#
_entry.id   AF-A0A956R1H4-F1
#
_cell.length_a   1.000
_cell.length_b   1.000
_cell.length_c   1.000
_cell.angle_alpha   90.00
_cell.angle_beta   90.00
_cell.angle_gamma   90.00
#
_symmetry.space_group_name_H-M   'P 1'
#
loop_
_entity.id
_entity.type
_entity.pdbx_description
1 polymer ?
#
loop_
_entity_poly.entity_id
_entity_poly.type
_entity_poly.pdbx_seq_one_letter_code
_entity_poly.pdbx_strand_id
1 'polypeptide(L)'
;MPRTLGPILALLLLTTACPAGGTQQPPDDSGASGVAADSGGSKDDGTKWGNVDDVRVADPKEPARVGPTLPTGPTCNADADCSDGQICEGIGCEPGQGRCVDGGRMCTRDLATYCGCDGKDFQSSGSCPGRRFAYSGPCEPKLAVGSPCSDGRQCATGMCLGEGLEGCDRGAMGVCADAACTTDLVSYCGCNGFEFQTSGSCPNRQFAYRGPCEDAAK
;
A
#
# COMPACT_ATOMS: atom_id res chain seq x y z
N MET A 1 -34.96 -13.22 35.12
CA MET A 1 -34.39 -12.15 35.95
C MET A 1 -34.72 -10.80 35.31
N PRO A 2 -35.03 -9.77 36.11
CA PRO A 2 -35.84 -8.62 35.72
C PRO A 2 -35.10 -7.56 34.89
N ARG A 3 -35.91 -6.80 34.17
CA ARG A 3 -35.60 -5.64 33.33
C ARG A 3 -35.11 -4.45 34.15
N THR A 4 -34.09 -3.74 33.68
CA THR A 4 -33.76 -2.38 34.12
C THR A 4 -33.81 -1.43 32.93
N LEU A 5 -34.86 -0.60 32.91
CA LEU A 5 -34.94 0.65 32.18
C LEU A 5 -33.93 1.65 32.78
N GLY A 6 -33.27 2.45 31.94
CA GLY A 6 -32.44 3.59 32.33
C GLY A 6 -32.23 4.56 31.16
N PRO A 7 -32.00 5.87 31.42
CA PRO A 7 -32.91 6.91 30.96
C PRO A 7 -32.43 7.78 29.79
N ILE A 8 -33.42 8.28 29.06
CA ILE A 8 -33.57 9.57 28.38
C ILE A 8 -32.36 10.52 28.53
N LEU A 9 -31.58 10.68 27.46
CA LEU A 9 -30.60 11.75 27.34
C LEU A 9 -31.14 12.85 26.41
N ALA A 10 -31.29 14.03 26.98
CA ALA A 10 -31.86 15.22 26.36
C ALA A 10 -30.98 15.74 25.21
N LEU A 11 -31.63 15.97 24.07
CA LEU A 11 -31.05 16.52 22.85
C LEU A 11 -31.03 18.05 22.96
N LEU A 12 -29.87 18.65 23.21
CA LEU A 12 -29.65 20.09 23.15
C LEU A 12 -29.17 20.49 21.76
N LEU A 13 -30.08 21.05 20.97
CA LEU A 13 -29.82 21.71 19.69
C LEU A 13 -29.07 23.03 19.95
N LEU A 14 -27.78 23.07 19.61
CA LEU A 14 -27.06 24.34 19.38
C LEU A 14 -26.87 24.55 17.88
N THR A 15 -27.70 25.43 17.32
CA THR A 15 -27.53 26.01 15.99
C THR A 15 -26.50 27.13 16.06
N THR A 16 -25.31 26.91 15.51
CA THR A 16 -24.34 27.98 15.26
C THR A 16 -24.17 28.15 13.75
N ALA A 17 -24.54 29.33 13.27
CA ALA A 17 -24.46 29.75 11.88
C ALA A 17 -22.99 29.96 11.48
N CYS A 18 -22.57 29.41 10.33
CA CYS A 18 -21.30 29.75 9.71
C CYS A 18 -21.49 30.87 8.66
N PRO A 19 -20.66 31.92 8.68
CA PRO A 19 -20.67 32.97 7.66
C PRO A 19 -20.11 32.46 6.33
N ALA A 20 -20.80 32.81 5.25
CA ALA A 20 -20.32 32.67 3.89
C ALA A 20 -19.20 33.70 3.62
N GLY A 21 -18.05 33.24 3.11
CA GLY A 21 -16.97 34.16 2.73
C GLY A 21 -15.83 33.49 1.98
N GLY A 22 -15.74 33.80 0.67
CA GLY A 22 -14.47 33.86 -0.05
C GLY A 22 -14.14 32.71 -0.99
N THR A 23 -14.65 32.76 -2.22
CA THR A 23 -14.04 32.06 -3.37
C THR A 23 -12.78 32.83 -3.79
N GLN A 24 -11.59 32.37 -3.39
CA GLN A 24 -10.33 32.76 -4.03
C GLN A 24 -10.06 31.81 -5.19
N GLN A 25 -10.05 32.39 -6.38
CA GLN A 25 -9.73 31.76 -7.66
C GLN A 25 -8.20 31.57 -7.77
N PRO A 26 -7.68 30.36 -7.99
CA PRO A 26 -6.26 30.17 -8.26
C PRO A 26 -5.92 30.60 -9.71
N PRO A 27 -4.68 31.07 -9.96
CA PRO A 27 -4.22 31.43 -11.30
C PRO A 27 -3.95 30.20 -12.16
N ASP A 28 -4.38 30.28 -13.42
CA ASP A 28 -4.11 29.29 -14.48
C ASP A 28 -2.66 29.40 -14.98
N ASP A 29 -1.79 28.47 -14.59
CA ASP A 29 -0.47 28.30 -15.20
C ASP A 29 -0.54 27.30 -16.37
N SER A 30 -0.84 27.84 -17.54
CA SER A 30 -0.74 27.14 -18.83
C SER A 30 0.71 27.10 -19.31
N GLY A 31 1.49 26.15 -18.80
CA GLY A 31 2.86 25.86 -19.24
C GLY A 31 2.91 24.70 -20.23
N ALA A 32 2.68 24.97 -21.51
CA ALA A 32 2.97 24.03 -22.59
C ALA A 32 4.48 23.84 -22.73
N SER A 33 4.98 22.62 -22.50
CA SER A 33 6.34 22.21 -22.89
C SER A 33 6.26 20.96 -23.75
N GLY A 34 6.35 21.17 -25.06
CA GLY A 34 6.58 20.11 -26.02
C GLY A 34 8.00 19.57 -25.86
N VAL A 35 8.11 18.26 -25.68
CA VAL A 35 9.38 17.54 -25.81
C VAL A 35 9.38 16.80 -27.14
N ALA A 36 10.35 17.17 -27.97
CA ALA A 36 10.62 16.62 -29.28
C ALA A 36 11.02 15.14 -29.16
N ALA A 37 10.50 14.31 -30.06
CA ALA A 37 10.92 12.93 -30.25
C ALA A 37 12.31 12.90 -30.91
N ASP A 38 13.32 12.46 -30.15
CA ASP A 38 14.64 12.12 -30.70
C ASP A 38 14.66 10.64 -31.07
N SER A 39 14.68 10.37 -32.37
CA SER A 39 14.78 9.01 -32.95
C SER A 39 16.24 8.72 -33.26
N GLY A 40 17.00 8.29 -32.26
CA GLY A 40 18.39 7.86 -32.41
C GLY A 40 18.48 6.43 -32.94
N GLY A 41 18.81 6.28 -34.23
CA GLY A 41 19.09 5.01 -34.88
C GLY A 41 20.37 4.36 -34.35
N SER A 42 20.25 3.12 -33.88
CA SER A 42 21.38 2.28 -33.48
C SER A 42 22.02 1.65 -34.73
N LYS A 43 23.32 1.85 -34.92
CA LYS A 43 24.13 1.18 -35.93
C LYS A 43 24.61 -0.16 -35.38
N ASP A 44 24.21 -1.23 -36.05
CA ASP A 44 24.73 -2.58 -35.85
C ASP A 44 26.17 -2.68 -36.37
N ASP A 45 27.15 -2.66 -35.46
CA ASP A 45 28.52 -3.06 -35.78
C ASP A 45 28.66 -4.59 -35.61
N GLY A 46 28.78 -5.26 -36.76
CA GLY A 46 28.87 -6.71 -36.90
C GLY A 46 30.02 -7.32 -36.11
N THR A 47 29.68 -7.85 -34.93
CA THR A 47 30.60 -8.68 -34.14
C THR A 47 30.67 -10.07 -34.73
N LYS A 48 31.89 -10.43 -35.16
CA LYS A 48 32.26 -11.68 -35.81
C LYS A 48 32.26 -12.83 -34.81
N TRP A 49 31.43 -13.84 -35.06
CA TRP A 49 31.29 -15.03 -34.22
C TRP A 49 32.52 -15.93 -34.40
N GLY A 50 33.40 -15.94 -33.41
CA GLY A 50 34.43 -16.97 -33.26
C GLY A 50 33.83 -18.23 -32.63
N ASN A 51 34.27 -19.41 -33.08
CA ASN A 51 33.86 -20.74 -32.63
C ASN A 51 33.81 -20.86 -31.09
N VAL A 52 32.65 -21.27 -30.57
CA VAL A 52 32.36 -21.51 -29.14
C VAL A 52 32.09 -23.00 -28.89
N ASP A 53 33.05 -23.87 -29.20
CA ASP A 53 32.88 -25.32 -29.00
C ASP A 53 33.44 -25.86 -27.68
N ASP A 54 34.02 -25.05 -26.79
CA ASP A 54 34.53 -25.58 -25.51
C ASP A 54 34.59 -24.54 -24.38
N VAL A 55 33.43 -23.99 -24.01
CA VAL A 55 33.28 -23.32 -22.71
C VAL A 55 32.19 -24.05 -21.95
N ARG A 56 32.60 -24.91 -21.01
CA ARG A 56 31.73 -25.33 -19.91
C ARG A 56 31.38 -24.09 -19.09
N VAL A 57 30.31 -23.40 -19.48
CA VAL A 57 29.67 -22.36 -18.69
C VAL A 57 29.20 -23.06 -17.42
N ALA A 58 29.87 -22.79 -16.31
CA ALA A 58 29.40 -23.22 -15.01
C ALA A 58 27.94 -22.77 -14.87
N ASP A 59 27.07 -23.69 -14.46
CA ASP A 59 25.64 -23.43 -14.22
C ASP A 59 25.48 -22.06 -13.54
N PRO A 60 24.81 -21.09 -14.17
CA PRO A 60 24.57 -19.79 -13.56
C PRO A 60 23.83 -20.04 -12.24
N LYS A 61 24.54 -19.88 -11.12
CA LYS A 61 23.95 -19.93 -9.79
C LYS A 61 22.73 -19.01 -9.82
N GLU A 62 21.53 -19.60 -9.76
CA GLU A 62 20.26 -18.89 -9.83
C GLU A 62 20.36 -17.68 -8.89
N PRO A 63 20.20 -16.44 -9.39
CA PRO A 63 20.31 -15.28 -8.54
C PRO A 63 19.32 -15.48 -7.40
N ALA A 64 19.82 -15.42 -6.16
CA ALA A 64 18.97 -15.51 -4.98
C ALA A 64 17.78 -14.58 -5.21
N ARG A 65 16.56 -15.12 -5.17
CA ARG A 65 15.35 -14.32 -5.36
C ARG A 65 15.35 -13.29 -4.25
N VAL A 66 15.68 -12.05 -4.58
CA VAL A 66 15.64 -10.95 -3.62
C VAL A 66 14.16 -10.65 -3.42
N GLY A 67 13.57 -11.24 -2.38
CA GLY A 67 12.21 -10.93 -1.97
C GLY A 67 12.08 -9.45 -1.56
N PRO A 68 10.85 -8.93 -1.48
CA PRO A 68 10.63 -7.57 -1.00
C PRO A 68 11.22 -7.40 0.40
N THR A 69 11.91 -6.28 0.63
CA THR A 69 12.42 -5.96 1.97
C THR A 69 11.24 -5.58 2.86
N LEU A 70 10.92 -6.45 3.82
CA LEU A 70 9.85 -6.19 4.77
C LEU A 70 10.28 -5.15 5.81
N PRO A 71 9.33 -4.35 6.33
CA PRO A 71 9.61 -3.40 7.40
C PRO A 71 10.19 -4.10 8.63
N THR A 72 11.32 -3.58 9.12
CA THR A 72 11.99 -4.05 10.33
C THR A 72 11.65 -3.15 11.51
N GLY A 73 11.55 -3.72 12.72
CA GLY A 73 11.40 -2.97 13.97
C GLY A 73 10.40 -3.61 14.93
N PRO A 74 10.40 -3.19 16.21
CA PRO A 74 9.39 -3.61 17.18
C PRO A 74 7.97 -3.31 16.68
N THR A 75 7.04 -4.22 17.01
CA THR A 75 5.61 -4.00 16.80
C THR A 75 5.11 -2.87 17.70
N CYS A 76 4.18 -2.05 17.21
CA CYS A 76 3.58 -0.98 18.01
C CYS A 76 2.09 -0.79 17.68
N ASN A 77 1.36 -0.19 18.62
CA ASN A 77 -0.01 0.27 18.44
C ASN A 77 -0.09 1.79 18.28
N ALA A 78 0.75 2.52 19.01
CA ALA A 78 0.84 3.98 19.03
C ALA A 78 2.30 4.43 19.25
N ASP A 79 2.59 5.71 19.02
CA ASP A 79 3.94 6.29 19.15
C ASP A 79 4.54 6.09 20.55
N ALA A 80 3.69 6.05 21.59
CA ALA A 80 4.10 5.82 22.97
C ALA A 80 4.69 4.42 23.22
N ASP A 81 4.50 3.46 22.31
CA ASP A 81 5.09 2.13 22.38
C ASP A 81 6.54 2.11 21.85
N CYS A 82 6.99 3.21 21.22
CA CYS A 82 8.29 3.30 20.56
C CYS A 82 9.32 4.07 21.40
N SER A 83 10.60 3.88 21.09
CA SER A 83 11.69 4.59 21.78
C SER A 83 11.71 6.08 21.42
N ASP A 84 12.43 6.90 22.19
CA ASP A 84 12.58 8.33 21.92
C ASP A 84 13.05 8.61 20.47
N GLY A 85 12.35 9.51 19.79
CA GLY A 85 12.61 9.86 18.39
C GLY A 85 12.02 8.90 17.35
N GLN A 86 11.39 7.81 17.77
CA GLN A 86 10.67 6.90 16.89
C GLN A 86 9.16 7.22 16.83
N ILE A 87 8.52 6.76 15.76
CA ILE A 87 7.07 6.84 15.57
C ILE A 87 6.51 5.47 15.21
N CYS A 88 5.23 5.27 15.50
CA CYS A 88 4.51 4.07 15.14
C CYS A 88 3.78 4.26 13.82
N GLU A 89 4.25 3.58 12.77
CA GLU A 89 3.64 3.66 11.45
C GLU A 89 3.48 2.30 10.77
N GLY A 90 2.87 2.31 9.59
CA GLY A 90 2.80 1.15 8.71
C GLY A 90 1.38 0.80 8.30
N ILE A 91 1.27 -0.10 7.34
CA ILE A 91 -0.02 -0.62 6.90
C ILE A 91 -0.58 -1.62 7.92
N GLY A 92 -1.87 -1.52 8.21
CA GLY A 92 -2.59 -2.42 9.10
C GLY A 92 -3.09 -1.73 10.37
N CYS A 93 -4.33 -2.04 10.74
CA CYS A 93 -5.05 -1.41 11.85
C CYS A 93 -5.30 -2.34 13.04
N GLU A 94 -4.97 -3.63 12.92
CA GLU A 94 -5.10 -4.55 14.05
C GLU A 94 -3.98 -4.32 15.07
N PRO A 95 -4.17 -4.68 16.34
CA PRO A 95 -3.15 -4.54 17.36
C PRO A 95 -1.81 -5.15 16.94
N GLY A 96 -0.73 -4.42 17.17
CA GLY A 96 0.64 -4.83 16.88
C GLY A 96 1.05 -4.73 15.42
N GLN A 97 0.17 -4.33 14.48
CA GLN A 97 0.52 -4.25 13.05
C GLN A 97 1.37 -3.03 12.66
N GLY A 98 1.58 -2.08 13.57
CA GLY A 98 2.53 -0.99 13.36
C GLY A 98 3.97 -1.42 13.58
N ARG A 99 4.91 -0.63 13.06
CA ARG A 99 6.35 -0.76 13.32
C ARG A 99 6.91 0.54 13.87
N CYS A 100 7.74 0.41 14.90
CA CYS A 100 8.55 1.53 15.37
C CYS A 100 9.67 1.80 14.37
N VAL A 101 9.68 3.01 13.84
CA VAL A 101 10.63 3.49 12.84
C VAL A 101 11.22 4.82 13.29
N ASP A 102 12.41 5.16 12.78
CA ASP A 102 13.01 6.47 13.04
C ASP A 102 12.14 7.60 12.45
N GLY A 103 11.73 8.55 13.29
CA GLY A 103 10.95 9.72 12.88
C GLY A 103 11.78 10.77 12.15
N GLY A 104 13.11 10.74 12.26
CA GLY A 104 14.04 11.65 11.58
C GLY A 104 14.53 11.16 10.21
N ARG A 105 14.02 10.03 9.71
CA ARG A 105 14.48 9.43 8.46
C ARG A 105 14.13 10.28 7.23
N MET A 106 14.89 10.07 6.16
CA MET A 106 14.66 10.78 4.90
C MET A 106 13.39 10.26 4.22
N CYS A 107 12.47 11.18 3.96
CA CYS A 107 11.19 10.91 3.32
C CYS A 107 11.13 11.57 1.96
N THR A 108 10.46 10.92 1.02
CA THR A 108 10.20 11.49 -0.29
C THR A 108 9.19 12.62 -0.17
N ARG A 109 9.29 13.64 -1.03
CA ARG A 109 8.43 14.84 -0.99
C ARG A 109 7.07 14.65 -1.67
N ASP A 110 6.81 13.50 -2.27
CA ASP A 110 5.52 13.18 -2.85
C ASP A 110 4.48 13.03 -1.75
N LEU A 111 3.41 13.82 -1.89
CA LEU A 111 2.27 13.75 -1.01
C LEU A 111 1.32 12.66 -1.52
N ALA A 112 1.11 11.64 -0.70
CA ALA A 112 0.15 10.58 -0.94
C ALA A 112 -1.01 10.71 0.04
N THR A 113 -2.22 10.42 -0.43
CA THR A 113 -3.40 10.27 0.42
C THR A 113 -3.44 8.85 0.99
N TYR A 114 -3.87 8.72 2.24
CA TYR A 114 -4.00 7.46 2.95
C TYR A 114 -5.32 7.41 3.71
N CYS A 115 -5.85 6.21 3.88
CA CYS A 115 -6.97 5.98 4.77
C CYS A 115 -6.43 5.58 6.14
N GLY A 116 -6.58 6.47 7.12
CA GLY A 116 -6.18 6.21 8.51
C GLY A 116 -6.95 5.06 9.15
N CYS A 117 -6.37 4.49 10.20
CA CYS A 117 -7.06 3.47 11.00
C CYS A 117 -8.26 4.02 11.78
N ASP A 118 -8.40 5.34 11.86
CA ASP A 118 -9.57 6.05 12.38
C ASP A 118 -10.66 6.25 11.31
N GLY A 119 -10.49 5.71 10.10
CA GLY A 119 -11.40 5.87 8.98
C GLY A 119 -11.41 7.28 8.40
N LYS A 120 -10.37 8.08 8.66
CA LYS A 120 -10.21 9.42 8.10
C LYS A 120 -9.05 9.48 7.12
N ASP A 121 -9.26 10.26 6.07
CA ASP A 121 -8.20 10.57 5.12
C ASP A 121 -7.12 11.40 5.80
N PHE A 122 -5.87 11.11 5.49
CA PHE A 122 -4.76 11.99 5.77
C PHE A 122 -3.77 12.00 4.61
N GLN A 123 -2.97 13.06 4.53
CA GLN A 123 -1.92 13.19 3.52
C GLN A 123 -0.55 13.19 4.20
N SER A 124 0.39 12.45 3.61
CA SER A 124 1.75 12.38 4.11
C SER A 124 2.72 11.97 3.00
N SER A 125 4.00 11.84 3.32
CA SER A 125 5.00 11.36 2.37
C SER A 125 4.68 9.94 1.91
N GLY A 126 4.79 9.70 0.61
CA GLY A 126 4.62 8.37 0.01
C GLY A 126 5.57 7.30 0.56
N SER A 127 6.74 7.69 1.08
CA SER A 127 7.71 6.78 1.71
C SER A 127 7.69 6.82 3.24
N CYS A 128 6.98 7.79 3.83
CA CYS A 128 6.84 7.96 5.26
C CYS A 128 5.42 8.40 5.61
N PRO A 129 4.49 7.45 5.73
CA PRO A 129 3.11 7.76 6.10
C PRO A 129 3.02 8.52 7.42
N GLY A 130 3.96 8.28 8.35
CA GLY A 130 4.05 9.03 9.60
C GLY A 130 2.97 8.70 10.62
N ARG A 131 2.15 7.69 10.32
CA ARG A 131 1.18 7.05 11.22
C ARG A 131 0.73 5.72 10.63
N ARG A 132 0.00 4.94 11.40
CA ARG A 132 -0.65 3.71 10.93
C ARG A 132 -1.85 3.99 10.03
N PHE A 133 -2.04 3.17 9.01
CA PHE A 133 -3.09 3.35 8.02
C PHE A 133 -3.65 2.01 7.54
N ALA A 134 -4.90 2.04 7.07
CA ALA A 134 -5.60 0.87 6.57
C ALA A 134 -5.10 0.45 5.19
N TYR A 135 -4.98 1.43 4.27
CA TYR A 135 -4.51 1.27 2.90
C TYR A 135 -4.17 2.65 2.31
N SER A 136 -3.37 2.67 1.24
CA SER A 136 -3.02 3.88 0.49
C SER A 136 -4.21 4.35 -0.35
N GLY A 137 -4.51 5.65 -0.41
CA GLY A 137 -5.71 6.21 -1.04
C GLY A 137 -6.75 6.72 -0.03
N PRO A 138 -7.84 7.35 -0.48
CA PRO A 138 -8.89 7.90 0.41
C PRO A 138 -9.68 6.79 1.12
N CYS A 139 -10.32 7.08 2.26
CA CYS A 139 -11.17 6.17 3.05
C CYS A 139 -12.56 5.95 2.48
N GLU A 140 -13.04 6.84 1.61
CA GLU A 140 -14.24 6.62 0.81
C GLU A 140 -13.91 6.35 -0.67
N PRO A 141 -13.20 5.27 -0.99
CA PRO A 141 -12.88 4.91 -2.36
C PRO A 141 -14.03 4.09 -2.95
N LYS A 142 -14.52 4.55 -4.10
CA LYS A 142 -15.56 3.90 -4.91
C LYS A 142 -14.98 3.57 -6.27
N LEU A 143 -13.82 2.92 -6.30
CA LEU A 143 -13.19 2.56 -7.56
C LEU A 143 -14.11 1.61 -8.33
N ALA A 144 -14.34 1.93 -9.59
CA ALA A 144 -15.14 1.10 -10.49
C ALA A 144 -14.39 -0.19 -10.83
N VAL A 145 -15.14 -1.23 -11.20
CA VAL A 145 -14.57 -2.45 -11.79
C VAL A 145 -13.63 -2.09 -12.94
N GLY A 146 -12.45 -2.71 -12.99
CA GLY A 146 -11.39 -2.40 -13.94
C GLY A 146 -10.37 -1.36 -13.47
N SER A 147 -10.62 -0.65 -12.36
CA SER A 147 -9.68 0.34 -11.82
C SER A 147 -8.55 -0.33 -11.04
N PRO A 148 -7.31 0.22 -11.05
CA PRO A 148 -6.21 -0.32 -10.27
C PRO A 148 -6.44 -0.17 -8.76
N CYS A 149 -6.06 -1.18 -7.98
CA CYS A 149 -6.22 -1.19 -6.53
C CYS A 149 -5.05 -1.91 -5.85
N SER A 150 -4.75 -1.56 -4.61
CA SER A 150 -3.86 -2.26 -3.68
C SER A 150 -4.62 -2.95 -2.54
N ASP A 151 -5.89 -2.63 -2.32
CA ASP A 151 -6.74 -3.20 -1.28
C ASP A 151 -8.20 -3.28 -1.74
N GLY A 152 -8.91 -4.35 -1.39
CA GLY A 152 -10.32 -4.56 -1.74
C GLY A 152 -11.24 -3.45 -1.26
N ARG A 153 -10.91 -2.82 -0.12
CA ARG A 153 -11.66 -1.70 0.42
C ARG A 153 -11.65 -0.48 -0.50
N GLN A 154 -10.73 -0.41 -1.46
CA GLN A 154 -10.71 0.63 -2.49
C GLN A 154 -11.81 0.48 -3.54
N CYS A 155 -12.27 -0.75 -3.75
CA CYS A 155 -13.20 -1.10 -4.80
C CYS A 155 -14.63 -0.97 -4.33
N ALA A 156 -15.52 -0.47 -5.18
CA ALA A 156 -16.96 -0.43 -4.89
C ALA A 156 -17.53 -1.85 -4.63
N THR A 157 -16.91 -2.87 -5.21
CA THR A 157 -17.24 -4.29 -5.01
C THR A 157 -16.63 -4.90 -3.74
N GLY A 158 -15.72 -4.19 -3.08
CA GLY A 158 -14.92 -4.73 -1.97
C GLY A 158 -13.82 -5.71 -2.40
N MET A 159 -13.58 -5.85 -3.71
CA MET A 159 -12.70 -6.88 -4.27
C MET A 159 -11.60 -6.31 -5.16
N CYS A 160 -10.35 -6.54 -4.77
CA CYS A 160 -9.14 -6.23 -5.52
C CYS A 160 -8.42 -7.51 -5.92
N LEU A 161 -8.28 -7.78 -7.23
CA LEU A 161 -7.80 -9.05 -7.77
C LEU A 161 -6.67 -8.85 -8.78
N GLY A 162 -5.87 -9.88 -9.03
CA GLY A 162 -4.87 -9.91 -10.09
C GLY A 162 -3.49 -10.30 -9.59
N GLU A 163 -2.66 -10.74 -10.54
CA GLU A 163 -1.28 -11.19 -10.28
C GLU A 163 -0.39 -10.06 -9.76
N GLY A 164 -0.77 -8.80 -10.02
CA GLY A 164 -0.03 -7.63 -9.54
C GLY A 164 -0.14 -7.37 -8.03
N LEU A 165 -0.88 -8.16 -7.25
CA LEU A 165 -0.92 -8.00 -5.79
C LEU A 165 0.28 -8.61 -5.06
N GLU A 166 1.08 -9.42 -5.74
CA GLU A 166 2.34 -9.94 -5.19
C GLU A 166 3.47 -8.91 -5.35
N GLY A 167 4.20 -8.65 -4.27
CA GLY A 167 5.23 -7.64 -4.17
C GLY A 167 4.77 -6.40 -3.39
N CYS A 168 5.73 -5.67 -2.82
CA CYS A 168 5.46 -4.52 -1.93
C CYS A 168 5.83 -3.18 -2.55
N ASP A 169 6.18 -3.18 -3.82
CA ASP A 169 6.46 -1.97 -4.57
C ASP A 169 5.17 -1.24 -4.97
N ARG A 170 5.28 0.06 -5.25
CA ARG A 170 4.13 0.88 -5.70
C ARG A 170 3.52 0.41 -7.02
N GLY A 171 4.27 -0.37 -7.80
CA GLY A 171 3.80 -0.94 -9.07
C GLY A 171 2.97 -2.22 -8.90
N ALA A 172 3.03 -2.86 -7.74
CA ALA A 172 2.24 -4.04 -7.44
C ALA A 172 0.80 -3.62 -7.08
N MET A 173 -0.05 -3.57 -8.10
CA MET A 173 -1.47 -3.28 -8.00
C MET A 173 -2.29 -4.39 -8.66
N GLY A 174 -3.38 -4.77 -8.00
CA GLY A 174 -4.48 -5.50 -8.61
C GLY A 174 -5.44 -4.57 -9.35
N VAL A 175 -6.59 -5.12 -9.68
CA VAL A 175 -7.69 -4.47 -10.38
C VAL A 175 -8.99 -4.78 -9.67
N CYS A 176 -9.84 -3.77 -9.50
CA CYS A 176 -11.16 -3.92 -8.92
C CYS A 176 -12.00 -4.84 -9.78
N ALA A 177 -12.62 -5.85 -9.18
CA ALA A 177 -13.35 -6.87 -9.91
C ALA A 177 -14.61 -7.30 -9.16
N ASP A 178 -15.51 -7.96 -9.87
CA ASP A 178 -16.65 -8.68 -9.30
C ASP A 178 -16.47 -10.16 -9.64
N ALA A 179 -15.84 -10.91 -8.73
CA ALA A 179 -15.52 -12.32 -8.96
C ALA A 179 -15.92 -13.18 -7.77
N ALA A 180 -16.24 -14.44 -8.04
CA ALA A 180 -16.44 -15.42 -6.99
C ALA A 180 -15.09 -15.92 -6.49
N CYS A 181 -14.79 -15.62 -5.23
CA CYS A 181 -13.60 -16.10 -4.56
C CYS A 181 -13.80 -17.53 -4.05
N THR A 182 -12.77 -18.34 -4.19
CA THR A 182 -12.69 -19.66 -3.57
C THR A 182 -12.69 -19.51 -2.05
N THR A 183 -13.24 -20.50 -1.36
CA THR A 183 -13.38 -20.49 0.11
C THR A 183 -12.16 -21.04 0.85
N ASP A 184 -11.10 -21.43 0.13
CA ASP A 184 -9.87 -21.90 0.75
C ASP A 184 -9.16 -20.75 1.44
N LEU A 185 -8.77 -20.96 2.70
CA LEU A 185 -7.94 -20.01 3.41
C LEU A 185 -6.48 -20.35 3.17
N VAL A 186 -5.78 -19.41 2.56
CA VAL A 186 -4.34 -19.47 2.32
C VAL A 186 -3.67 -18.40 3.17
N SER A 187 -2.54 -18.75 3.79
CA SER A 187 -1.67 -17.79 4.48
C SER A 187 -0.87 -16.98 3.48
N TYR A 188 -0.78 -15.68 3.73
CA TYR A 188 0.02 -14.73 2.98
C TYR A 188 0.86 -13.90 3.94
N CYS A 189 2.07 -13.55 3.52
CA CYS A 189 2.84 -12.54 4.23
C CYS A 189 2.51 -11.16 3.66
N GLY A 190 1.93 -10.29 4.48
CA GLY A 190 1.65 -8.91 4.11
C GLY A 190 2.92 -8.07 3.97
N CYS A 191 2.81 -6.94 3.28
CA CYS A 191 3.92 -5.99 3.11
C CYS A 191 4.35 -5.28 4.39
N ASN A 192 3.60 -5.43 5.47
CA ASN A 192 3.97 -5.02 6.82
C ASN A 192 4.75 -6.10 7.61
N GLY A 193 4.99 -7.26 6.98
CA GLY A 193 5.61 -8.42 7.63
C GLY A 193 4.69 -9.09 8.65
N PHE A 194 3.37 -8.99 8.48
CA PHE A 194 2.40 -9.74 9.27
C PHE A 194 1.65 -10.73 8.38
N GLU A 195 1.43 -11.91 8.92
CA GLU A 195 0.65 -12.92 8.25
C GLU A 195 -0.84 -12.55 8.28
N PHE A 196 -1.54 -12.84 7.19
CA PHE A 196 -2.99 -12.82 7.13
C PHE A 196 -3.50 -14.00 6.29
N GLN A 197 -4.75 -14.38 6.52
CA GLN A 197 -5.41 -15.46 5.78
C GLN A 197 -6.59 -14.92 5.00
N THR A 198 -6.75 -15.43 3.78
CA THR A 198 -7.84 -15.05 2.87
C THR A 198 -7.94 -16.09 1.75
N SER A 199 -8.89 -15.90 0.84
CA SER A 199 -9.09 -16.73 -0.34
C SER A 199 -7.79 -16.94 -1.14
N GLY A 200 -7.53 -18.17 -1.56
CA GLY A 200 -6.45 -18.49 -2.48
C GLY A 200 -6.59 -17.86 -3.88
N SER A 201 -7.81 -17.56 -4.32
CA SER A 201 -8.05 -16.89 -5.61
C SER A 201 -8.22 -15.38 -5.49
N CYS A 202 -8.45 -14.88 -4.27
CA CYS A 202 -8.69 -13.46 -4.00
C CYS A 202 -7.95 -13.01 -2.72
N PRO A 203 -6.66 -12.68 -2.81
CA PRO A 203 -5.92 -12.14 -1.67
C PRO A 203 -6.52 -10.82 -1.14
N ASN A 204 -7.19 -10.07 -2.02
CA ASN A 204 -7.96 -8.86 -1.70
C ASN A 204 -7.14 -7.72 -1.05
N ARG A 205 -5.82 -7.86 -1.01
CA ARG A 205 -4.86 -6.84 -0.60
C ARG A 205 -3.49 -7.20 -1.15
N GLN A 206 -2.62 -6.21 -1.26
CA GLN A 206 -1.23 -6.38 -1.62
C GLN A 206 -0.50 -7.22 -0.55
N PHE A 207 0.37 -8.11 -0.99
CA PHE A 207 1.15 -9.01 -0.14
C PHE A 207 2.55 -9.21 -0.68
N ALA A 208 3.49 -9.53 0.20
CA ALA A 208 4.87 -9.78 -0.15
C ALA A 208 5.02 -11.08 -0.94
N TYR A 209 4.48 -12.17 -0.40
CA TYR A 209 4.47 -13.51 -1.01
C TYR A 209 3.42 -14.39 -0.31
N ARG A 210 3.08 -15.52 -0.94
CA ARG A 210 2.19 -16.54 -0.37
C ARG A 210 2.96 -17.42 0.62
N GLY A 211 2.40 -17.64 1.81
CA GLY A 211 3.02 -18.40 2.91
C GLY A 211 3.20 -17.57 4.18
N PRO A 212 3.80 -18.15 5.24
CA PRO A 212 4.05 -17.47 6.50
C PRO A 212 5.20 -16.45 6.37
N CYS A 213 5.18 -15.38 7.18
CA CYS A 213 6.19 -14.32 7.10
C CYS A 213 7.61 -14.74 7.52
N GLU A 214 7.76 -15.87 8.19
CA GLU A 214 9.06 -16.38 8.63
C GLU A 214 9.93 -16.94 7.50
N ASP A 215 9.33 -17.24 6.35
CA ASP A 215 10.05 -17.82 5.21
C ASP A 215 10.85 -16.80 4.39
N ALA A 216 10.68 -15.48 4.61
CA ALA A 216 11.52 -14.45 3.97
C ALA A 216 12.96 -14.40 4.48
N ALA A 217 13.25 -15.01 5.63
CA ALA A 217 14.54 -14.94 6.30
C ALA A 217 15.51 -16.09 5.93
N LYS A 218 15.12 -16.99 5.02
CA LYS A 218 15.90 -18.16 4.58
C LYS A 218 16.42 -17.97 3.15
#